data_AF-A0A7X1FX36-F1
#
_entry.id   AF-A0A7X1FX36-F1
#
_cell.length_a   1.000
_cell.length_b   1.000
_cell.length_c   1.000
_cell.angle_alpha   90.00
_cell.angle_beta   90.00
_cell.angle_gamma   90.00
#
_symmetry.space_group_name_H-M   'P 1'
#
loop_
_entity.id
_entity.type
_entity.pdbx_description
1 polymer ?
#
loop_
_entity_poly.entity_id
_entity_poly.type
_entity_poly.pdbx_seq_one_letter_code
_entity_poly.pdbx_strand_id
1 'polypeptide(L)'
;MAKSLNTKTAAAWYAAREEYQQLRLEVETNARQRQDDELEKLEIALEQARGRYFDLHAPTLSGLCERIELYWGEKLFDSDDPDMDALRMIVGNIRQLERRLS
;
A
#
# COMPACT_ATOMS: atom_id res chain seq x y z
N MET A 1 24.23 11.42 13.97
CA MET A 1 23.54 12.08 12.83
C MET A 1 22.59 11.16 12.02
N ALA A 2 22.39 9.88 12.38
CA ALA A 2 21.53 8.95 11.61
C ALA A 2 20.01 9.03 11.92
N LYS A 3 19.59 9.60 13.06
CA LYS A 3 18.17 9.66 13.45
C LYS A 3 17.31 10.54 12.53
N SER A 4 17.85 11.61 11.94
CA SER A 4 17.04 12.58 11.16
C SER A 4 16.71 12.13 9.73
N LEU A 5 17.57 11.31 9.12
CA LEU A 5 17.35 10.74 7.78
C LEU A 5 16.19 9.73 7.79
N ASN A 6 16.07 8.94 8.86
CA ASN A 6 15.00 7.96 9.00
C ASN A 6 13.63 8.61 9.22
N THR A 7 13.57 9.78 9.88
CA THR A 7 12.31 10.51 10.10
C THR A 7 11.77 11.19 8.84
N LYS A 8 12.63 11.78 8.01
CA LYS A 8 12.20 12.43 6.76
C LYS A 8 11.68 11.43 5.72
N THR A 9 12.35 10.29 5.61
CA THR A 9 11.95 9.21 4.70
C THR A 9 10.66 8.54 5.18
N ALA A 10 10.52 8.31 6.48
CA ALA A 10 9.27 7.82 7.06
C ALA A 10 8.10 8.81 6.84
N ALA A 11 8.32 10.11 7.05
CA ALA A 11 7.28 11.12 6.83
C ALA A 11 6.84 11.18 5.36
N ALA A 12 7.78 11.11 4.41
CA ALA A 12 7.46 11.04 2.99
C ALA A 12 6.63 9.79 2.65
N TRP A 13 6.98 8.64 3.23
CA TRP A 13 6.23 7.40 3.03
C TRP A 13 4.80 7.50 3.55
N TYR A 14 4.60 8.02 4.77
CA TYR A 14 3.25 8.20 5.33
C TYR A 14 2.41 9.20 4.52
N ALA A 15 3.02 10.28 4.03
CA ALA A 15 2.32 11.24 3.17
C ALA A 15 1.89 10.60 1.83
N ALA A 16 2.77 9.84 1.18
CA ALA A 16 2.43 9.14 -0.06
C ALA A 16 1.35 8.05 0.15
N ARG A 17 1.39 7.36 1.30
CA ARG A 17 0.36 6.40 1.71
C ARG A 17 -1.00 7.09 1.88
N GLU A 18 -1.03 8.21 2.58
CA GLU A 18 -2.26 8.96 2.83
C GLU A 18 -2.86 9.49 1.53
N GLU A 19 -2.04 10.07 0.65
CA GLU A 19 -2.44 10.51 -0.69
C GLU A 19 -3.08 9.37 -1.50
N TYR A 20 -2.40 8.21 -1.54
CA TYR A 20 -2.92 7.02 -2.22
C TYR A 20 -4.28 6.57 -1.65
N GLN A 21 -4.43 6.56 -0.32
CA GLN A 21 -5.67 6.14 0.35
C GLN A 21 -6.84 7.11 0.08
N GLN A 22 -6.56 8.42 0.06
CA GLN A 22 -7.56 9.44 -0.26
C GLN A 22 -8.03 9.31 -1.71
N LEU A 23 -7.10 9.23 -2.67
CA LEU A 23 -7.44 9.07 -4.09
C LEU A 23 -8.23 7.79 -4.34
N ARG A 24 -7.87 6.69 -3.66
CA ARG A 24 -8.61 5.43 -3.78
C ARG A 24 -10.06 5.60 -3.33
N LEU A 25 -10.29 6.28 -2.20
CA LEU A 25 -11.64 6.55 -1.70
C LEU A 25 -12.43 7.46 -2.66
N GLU A 26 -11.78 8.44 -3.27
CA GLU A 26 -12.38 9.32 -4.27
C GLU A 26 -12.80 8.55 -5.53
N VAL A 27 -11.94 7.66 -6.05
CA VAL A 27 -12.28 6.76 -7.16
C VAL A 27 -13.48 5.89 -6.80
N GLU A 28 -13.47 5.24 -5.64
CA GLU A 28 -14.58 4.39 -5.19
C GLU A 28 -15.90 5.18 -5.03
N THR A 29 -15.82 6.44 -4.60
CA THR A 29 -16.99 7.32 -4.43
C THR A 29 -17.55 7.78 -5.76
N ASN A 30 -16.70 8.24 -6.68
CA ASN A 30 -17.08 8.71 -8.01
C ASN A 30 -17.65 7.58 -8.88
N ALA A 31 -17.05 6.39 -8.80
CA ALA A 31 -17.56 5.19 -9.47
C ALA A 31 -18.98 4.85 -9.02
N ARG A 32 -19.28 4.98 -7.71
CA ARG A 32 -20.64 4.77 -7.17
C ARG A 32 -21.64 5.84 -7.63
N GLN A 33 -21.17 7.07 -7.85
CA GLN A 33 -21.99 8.19 -8.29
C GLN A 33 -22.15 8.26 -9.81
N ARG A 34 -21.49 7.37 -10.58
CA ARG A 34 -21.50 7.35 -12.06
C ARG A 34 -21.03 8.66 -12.70
N GLN A 35 -19.99 9.26 -12.10
CA GLN A 35 -19.34 10.47 -12.60
C GLN A 35 -18.15 10.08 -13.50
N ASP A 36 -18.46 9.55 -14.68
CA ASP A 36 -17.49 8.88 -15.56
C ASP A 36 -16.36 9.83 -16.05
N ASP A 37 -16.68 11.11 -16.31
CA ASP A 37 -15.71 12.12 -16.79
C ASP A 37 -14.64 12.50 -15.74
N GLU A 38 -14.97 12.38 -14.45
CA GLU A 38 -14.03 12.65 -13.35
C GLU A 38 -13.26 11.38 -12.94
N LEU A 39 -13.87 10.22 -13.17
CA LEU A 39 -13.30 8.93 -12.80
C LEU A 39 -11.97 8.64 -13.52
N GLU A 40 -11.89 8.86 -14.82
CA GLU A 40 -10.65 8.62 -15.60
C GLU A 40 -9.46 9.43 -15.05
N LYS A 41 -9.69 10.70 -14.69
CA LYS A 41 -8.63 11.56 -14.13
C LYS A 41 -8.19 11.08 -12.75
N LEU A 42 -9.14 10.65 -11.93
CA LEU A 42 -8.86 10.11 -10.60
C LEU A 42 -8.10 8.78 -10.67
N GLU A 43 -8.42 7.91 -11.63
CA GLU A 43 -7.70 6.65 -11.85
C GLU A 43 -6.23 6.89 -12.27
N ILE A 44 -5.99 7.86 -13.17
CA ILE A 44 -4.62 8.25 -13.55
C ILE A 44 -3.86 8.80 -12.33
N ALA A 45 -4.50 9.67 -11.54
CA ALA A 45 -3.89 10.22 -10.33
C ALA A 45 -3.59 9.12 -9.29
N LEU A 46 -4.51 8.16 -9.13
CA LEU A 46 -4.37 7.02 -8.23
C LEU A 46 -3.18 6.15 -8.61
N GLU A 47 -3.00 5.83 -9.90
CA GLU A 47 -1.86 5.02 -10.36
C GLU A 47 -0.53 5.77 -10.18
N GLN A 48 -0.51 7.09 -10.38
CA GLN A 48 0.68 7.90 -10.09
C GLN A 48 1.02 7.94 -8.59
N ALA A 49 0.00 8.09 -7.73
CA ALA A 49 0.17 8.06 -6.28
C ALA A 49 0.65 6.68 -5.81
N ARG A 50 0.12 5.60 -6.41
CA ARG A 50 0.58 4.23 -6.20
C ARG A 50 2.07 4.13 -6.53
N GLY A 51 2.51 4.59 -7.70
CA GLY A 51 3.92 4.60 -8.09
C GLY A 51 4.82 5.28 -7.04
N ARG A 52 4.47 6.51 -6.63
CA ARG A 52 5.19 7.25 -5.57
C ARG A 52 5.28 6.46 -4.26
N TYR A 53 4.18 5.83 -3.86
CA TYR A 53 4.12 5.03 -2.64
C TYR A 53 5.03 3.79 -2.70
N PHE A 54 5.13 3.14 -3.87
CA PHE A 54 6.01 1.99 -4.08
C PHE A 54 7.50 2.36 -4.20
N ASP A 55 7.81 3.56 -4.68
CA ASP A 55 9.20 4.05 -4.76
C ASP A 55 9.82 4.36 -3.39
N LEU A 56 8.99 4.60 -2.37
CA LEU A 56 9.43 4.94 -1.03
C LEU A 56 9.58 3.69 -0.15
N HIS A 57 10.69 3.59 0.59
CA HIS A 57 10.90 2.51 1.55
C HIS A 57 9.90 2.58 2.71
N ALA A 58 9.25 1.46 3.00
CA ALA A 58 8.37 1.35 4.15
C ALA A 58 9.18 1.47 5.46
N PRO A 59 8.78 2.36 6.40
CA PRO A 59 9.54 2.59 7.62
C PRO A 59 9.27 1.52 8.70
N THR A 60 8.25 0.67 8.51
CA THR A 60 7.83 -0.36 9.46
C THR A 60 7.57 -1.71 8.78
N LEU A 61 7.61 -2.80 9.56
CA LEU A 61 7.28 -4.14 9.08
C LEU A 61 5.80 -4.23 8.66
N SER A 62 4.90 -3.57 9.42
CA SER A 62 3.50 -3.37 9.02
C SER A 62 3.39 -2.66 7.66
N GLY A 63 4.14 -1.58 7.43
CA GLY A 63 4.12 -0.86 6.16
C GLY A 63 4.64 -1.69 4.98
N LEU A 64 5.62 -2.57 5.22
CA LEU A 64 6.08 -3.54 4.22
C LEU A 64 4.99 -4.54 3.87
N CYS A 65 4.28 -5.07 4.87
CA CYS A 65 3.15 -5.99 4.63
C CYS A 65 2.04 -5.31 3.83
N GLU A 66 1.69 -4.06 4.15
CA GLU A 66 0.69 -3.29 3.42
C GLU A 66 1.06 -3.12 1.95
N ARG A 67 2.34 -2.85 1.64
CA ARG A 67 2.81 -2.77 0.25
C ARG A 67 2.67 -4.10 -0.51
N ILE A 68 2.97 -5.23 0.14
CA ILE A 68 2.80 -6.55 -0.48
C ILE A 68 1.33 -6.81 -0.79
N GLU A 69 0.45 -6.51 0.16
CA GLU A 69 -1.00 -6.65 -0.01
C GLU A 69 -1.53 -5.74 -1.13
N LEU A 70 -1.00 -4.52 -1.23
CA LEU A 70 -1.38 -3.58 -2.30
C LEU A 70 -0.87 -4.01 -3.68
N TYR A 71 0.32 -4.59 -3.78
CA TYR A 71 0.91 -4.97 -5.07
C TYR A 71 0.15 -6.13 -5.70
N TRP A 72 -0.10 -7.17 -4.89
CA TRP A 72 -0.76 -8.40 -5.33
C TRP A 72 -2.29 -8.32 -5.24
N GLY A 73 -2.84 -7.43 -4.41
CA GLY A 73 -4.27 -7.20 -4.30
C GLY A 73 -5.04 -8.48 -3.96
N GLU A 74 -6.17 -8.69 -4.63
CA GLU A 74 -7.02 -9.88 -4.46
C GLU A 74 -6.26 -11.17 -4.76
N LYS A 75 -5.30 -11.15 -5.70
CA LYS A 75 -4.49 -12.32 -6.05
C LYS A 75 -3.77 -12.89 -4.84
N LEU A 76 -3.27 -12.05 -3.94
CA LEU A 76 -2.60 -12.52 -2.71
C LEU A 76 -3.50 -13.42 -1.85
N PHE A 77 -4.81 -13.20 -1.92
CA PHE A 77 -5.81 -13.89 -1.12
C PHE A 77 -6.52 -15.00 -1.88
N ASP A 78 -6.13 -15.27 -3.12
CA ASP A 78 -6.62 -16.41 -3.90
C ASP A 78 -6.13 -17.73 -3.27
N SER A 79 -7.03 -18.54 -2.73
CA SER A 79 -6.68 -19.78 -2.03
C SER A 79 -6.06 -20.83 -2.94
N ASP A 80 -6.30 -20.73 -4.24
CA ASP A 80 -5.96 -21.77 -5.20
C ASP A 80 -4.65 -21.46 -5.96
N ASP A 81 -3.99 -20.33 -5.64
CA ASP A 81 -2.69 -19.94 -6.19
C ASP A 81 -1.54 -20.33 -5.22
N PRO A 82 -0.81 -21.42 -5.51
CA PRO A 82 0.31 -21.87 -4.67
C PRO A 82 1.51 -20.92 -4.67
N ASP A 83 1.65 -20.04 -5.67
CA ASP A 83 2.70 -19.02 -5.66
C ASP A 83 2.39 -17.93 -4.61
N MET A 84 1.11 -17.72 -4.30
CA MET A 84 0.65 -16.78 -3.28
C MET A 84 0.72 -17.36 -1.87
N ASP A 85 0.70 -18.70 -1.70
CA ASP A 85 0.87 -19.35 -0.39
C ASP A 85 2.17 -18.96 0.29
N ALA A 86 3.28 -18.99 -0.45
CA ALA A 86 4.59 -18.60 0.09
C ALA A 86 4.59 -17.14 0.54
N LEU A 87 3.99 -16.23 -0.25
CA LEU A 87 3.89 -14.81 0.09
C LEU A 87 3.00 -14.58 1.31
N ARG A 88 1.84 -15.25 1.41
CA ARG A 88 0.96 -15.20 2.58
C ARG A 88 1.68 -15.67 3.85
N MET A 89 2.44 -16.76 3.76
CA MET A 89 3.26 -17.26 4.87
C MET A 89 4.31 -16.23 5.30
N ILE A 90 5.01 -15.61 4.36
CA ILE A 90 6.00 -14.56 4.65
C ILE A 90 5.34 -13.37 5.34
N VAL A 91 4.22 -12.85 4.81
CA VAL A 91 3.47 -11.75 5.44
C VAL A 91 3.00 -12.13 6.85
N GLY A 92 2.48 -13.34 7.03
CA GLY A 92 2.08 -13.88 8.33
C GLY A 92 3.23 -13.91 9.35
N ASN A 93 4.41 -14.38 8.92
CA ASN A 93 5.61 -14.43 9.75
C ASN A 93 6.11 -13.04 10.14
N ILE A 94 6.10 -12.08 9.21
CA ILE A 94 6.49 -10.68 9.48
C ILE A 94 5.57 -10.07 10.53
N ARG A 95 4.25 -10.25 10.39
CA ARG A 95 3.25 -9.77 11.38
C ARG A 95 3.43 -10.42 12.76
N GLN A 96 3.77 -11.71 12.80
CA GLN A 96 4.08 -12.38 14.08
C GLN A 96 5.34 -11.83 14.72
N LEU A 97 6.38 -11.57 13.93
CA LEU A 97 7.63 -10.99 14.42
C LEU A 97 7.40 -9.59 15.00
N GLU A 98 6.68 -8.73 14.30
CA GLU A 98 6.38 -7.36 14.76
C GLU A 98 5.62 -7.36 16.10
N ARG A 99 4.64 -8.26 16.27
CA ARG A 99 3.93 -8.44 17.55
C ARG A 99 4.82 -8.90 18.71
N ARG A 100 5.93 -9.59 18.42
CA ARG A 100 6.90 -10.02 19.45
C ARG A 100 7.91 -8.92 19.79
N LEU A 101 8.10 -7.95 18.91
CA LEU A 101 9.03 -6.84 19.07
C LEU A 101 8.38 -5.57 19.65
N SER A 102 7.04 -5.53 19.67
CA SER A 102 6.23 -4.45 20.25
C SER A 102 5.97 -4.70 21.73
#